data_AF-B5IQ63-F1
#
_entry.id   AF-B5IQ63-F1
#
_cell.length_a   1.000
_cell.length_b   1.000
_cell.length_c   1.000
_cell.angle_alpha   90.00
_cell.angle_beta   90.00
_cell.angle_gamma   90.00
#
_symmetry.space_group_name_H-M   'P 1'
#
loop_
_entity.id
_entity.type
_entity.pdbx_description
1 polymer ?
#
loop_
_entity_poly.entity_id
_entity_poly.type
_entity_poly.pdbx_seq_one_letter_code
_entity_poly.pdbx_strand_id
1 'polypeptide(L)'
;MPAWVNRKINRKGILRFSGNASWKGQPVVGRIKVKLSGKDDVTGVRFDRMMQASYNVKGTRGRNRFIWGNQAGAITKRANTVVNFGKDDVRDVLVFRNTTPKDPVVHMQRFRIRNFGSKDFLRLRNLGLTVRQRDLRRMADGRYMIPGVDPSKMVVMNILD
;
A
#
# COMPACT_ATOMS: atom_id res chain seq x y z
N MET A 1 16.53 6.96 16.76
CA MET A 1 17.03 7.59 15.52
C MET A 1 16.15 7.15 14.36
N PRO A 2 15.52 8.04 13.57
CA PRO A 2 14.76 7.59 12.40
C PRO A 2 15.74 7.18 11.30
N ALA A 3 15.55 5.97 10.76
CA ALA A 3 16.34 5.44 9.66
C ALA A 3 16.31 6.39 8.45
N TRP A 4 17.47 6.63 7.86
CA TRP A 4 17.69 7.46 6.67
C TRP A 4 16.70 7.09 5.55
N VAL A 5 15.70 7.94 5.34
CA VAL A 5 14.74 7.80 4.27
C VAL A 5 15.31 8.49 3.03
N ASN A 6 15.93 7.72 2.14
CA ASN A 6 16.36 8.25 0.85
C ASN A 6 15.14 8.56 -0.02
N ARG A 7 14.81 9.85 -0.19
CA ARG A 7 13.75 10.36 -1.08
C ARG A 7 14.34 10.68 -2.44
N LYS A 8 13.91 9.99 -3.50
CA LYS A 8 14.24 10.34 -4.90
C LYS A 8 12.97 10.36 -5.74
N ILE A 9 12.78 11.40 -6.54
CA ILE A 9 11.78 11.44 -7.61
C ILE A 9 12.47 10.93 -8.87
N ASN A 10 11.92 9.91 -9.53
CA ASN A 10 12.45 9.45 -10.82
C ASN A 10 11.79 10.19 -11.99
N ARG A 11 12.33 10.05 -13.20
CA ARG A 11 11.77 10.61 -14.46
C ARG A 11 10.32 10.19 -14.78
N LYS A 12 9.70 9.32 -13.98
CA LYS A 12 8.30 8.88 -14.13
C LYS A 12 7.38 9.45 -13.04
N GLY A 13 7.85 10.41 -12.25
CA GLY A 13 7.03 11.02 -11.20
C GLY A 13 6.73 10.06 -10.04
N ILE A 14 7.60 9.11 -9.74
CA ILE A 14 7.40 8.20 -8.59
C ILE A 14 8.34 8.59 -7.46
N LEU A 15 7.77 8.95 -6.31
CA LEU A 15 8.51 9.12 -5.07
C LEU A 15 9.00 7.77 -4.55
N ARG A 16 10.31 7.59 -4.44
CA ARG A 16 10.92 6.38 -3.90
C ARG A 16 11.37 6.60 -2.46
N PHE A 17 11.02 5.64 -1.62
CA PHE A 17 11.42 5.51 -0.22
C PHE A 17 12.13 4.16 -0.09
N SER A 18 13.38 4.17 0.36
CA SER A 18 14.18 2.95 0.54
C SER A 18 14.79 2.91 1.93
N GLY A 19 14.79 1.74 2.56
CA GLY A 19 15.46 1.48 3.85
C GLY A 19 16.54 0.39 3.77
N ASN A 20 17.12 0.05 4.92
CA ASN A 20 18.07 -1.06 5.05
C ASN A 20 17.33 -2.39 5.23
N ALA A 21 17.80 -3.42 4.52
CA ALA A 21 17.20 -4.76 4.48
C ALA A 21 17.40 -5.61 5.75
N SER A 22 18.20 -5.15 6.71
CA SER A 22 18.51 -5.88 7.96
C SER A 22 17.52 -5.54 9.06
N TRP A 23 16.46 -6.35 9.16
CA TRP A 23 15.31 -6.13 10.06
C TRP A 23 15.40 -6.88 11.39
N LYS A 24 16.30 -7.86 11.52
CA LYS A 24 16.37 -8.73 12.71
C LYS A 24 16.81 -7.90 13.92
N GLY A 25 15.94 -7.78 14.92
CA GLY A 25 16.24 -7.13 16.21
C GLY A 25 16.02 -5.62 16.30
N GLN A 26 15.57 -4.93 15.23
CA GLN A 26 15.37 -3.48 15.29
C GLN A 26 13.92 -3.10 15.65
N PRO A 27 13.70 -2.13 16.57
CA PRO A 27 12.37 -1.67 16.91
C PRO A 27 11.73 -0.92 15.74
N VAL A 28 10.62 -1.46 15.22
CA VAL A 28 9.81 -0.81 14.18
C VAL A 28 8.89 0.23 14.80
N VAL A 29 9.37 1.48 14.87
CA VAL A 29 8.62 2.62 15.45
C VAL A 29 8.31 3.74 14.45
N GLY A 30 8.98 3.75 13.30
CA GLY A 30 8.80 4.81 12.29
C GLY A 30 7.43 4.77 11.64
N ARG A 31 6.88 5.94 11.31
CA ARG A 31 5.63 6.09 10.56
C ARG A 31 5.87 6.99 9.36
N ILE A 32 5.36 6.61 8.20
CA ILE A 32 5.46 7.44 7.00
C ILE A 32 4.10 8.03 6.68
N LYS A 33 4.08 9.35 6.40
CA LYS A 33 2.93 10.02 5.81
C LYS A 33 3.35 10.59 4.45
N VAL A 34 2.59 10.29 3.41
CA VAL A 34 2.77 10.86 2.07
C VAL A 34 1.43 11.39 1.59
N LYS A 35 1.42 12.66 1.17
CA LYS A 35 0.30 13.25 0.44
C LYS A 35 0.83 13.60 -0.94
N LEU A 36 0.27 12.97 -1.96
CA LEU A 36 0.59 13.35 -3.34
C LEU A 36 -0.10 14.68 -3.65
N SER A 37 0.66 15.61 -4.22
CA SER A 37 0.17 16.88 -4.78
C SER A 37 0.04 16.69 -6.29
N GLY A 38 -1.15 16.92 -6.85
CA GLY A 38 -1.37 16.89 -8.30
C GLY A 38 -0.66 17.99 -9.09
N LYS A 39 0.27 18.73 -8.45
CA LYS A 39 1.05 19.82 -9.04
C LYS A 39 2.44 19.39 -9.50
N ASP A 40 2.98 18.27 -9.01
CA ASP A 40 4.43 17.99 -9.08
C ASP A 40 4.82 16.84 -10.03
N ASP A 41 4.00 16.52 -11.04
CA ASP A 41 4.14 15.31 -11.90
C ASP A 41 4.22 13.98 -11.13
N VAL A 42 4.03 14.01 -9.81
CA VAL A 42 4.16 12.83 -8.95
C VAL A 42 2.89 12.00 -9.05
N THR A 43 2.95 10.98 -9.90
CA THR A 43 1.87 10.01 -10.14
C THR A 43 1.98 8.75 -9.27
N GLY A 44 2.92 8.70 -8.32
CA GLY A 44 3.02 7.52 -7.46
C GLY A 44 4.06 7.53 -6.36
N VAL A 45 4.00 6.49 -5.55
CA VAL A 45 4.93 6.22 -4.44
C VAL A 45 5.42 4.78 -4.52
N ARG A 46 6.70 4.58 -4.24
CA ARG A 46 7.29 3.26 -4.06
C ARG A 46 8.05 3.16 -2.75
N PHE A 47 7.68 2.19 -1.93
CA PHE A 47 8.42 1.77 -0.75
C PHE A 47 9.22 0.52 -1.09
N ASP A 48 10.49 0.45 -0.71
CA ASP A 48 11.34 -0.72 -0.95
C ASP A 48 12.28 -0.96 0.24
N ARG A 49 12.49 -2.22 0.62
CA ARG A 49 13.39 -2.60 1.73
C ARG A 49 13.19 -1.77 3.00
N MET A 50 11.95 -1.45 3.32
CA MET A 50 11.60 -0.53 4.40
C MET A 50 10.53 -1.17 5.27
N MET A 51 10.77 -1.17 6.58
CA MET A 51 9.79 -1.64 7.57
C MET A 51 9.39 -0.48 8.47
N GLN A 52 8.10 -0.21 8.55
CA GLN A 52 7.53 0.90 9.33
C GLN A 52 6.34 0.39 10.12
N ALA A 53 6.02 1.10 11.20
CA ALA A 53 4.84 0.83 12.01
C ALA A 53 3.56 1.17 11.24
N SER A 54 3.60 2.18 10.38
CA SER A 54 2.53 2.46 9.42
C SER A 54 2.98 3.28 8.22
N TYR A 55 2.22 3.13 7.13
CA TYR A 55 2.26 4.04 5.98
C TYR A 55 0.88 4.68 5.83
N ASN A 56 0.81 5.99 5.76
CA ASN A 56 -0.42 6.71 5.47
C ASN A 56 -0.21 7.49 4.19
N VAL A 57 -0.76 6.97 3.10
CA VAL A 57 -0.59 7.52 1.76
C VAL A 57 -1.93 8.02 1.26
N LYS A 58 -1.96 9.27 0.79
CA LYS A 58 -3.13 9.87 0.15
C LYS A 58 -2.78 10.20 -1.30
N GLY A 59 -3.52 9.61 -2.23
CA GLY A 59 -3.49 9.89 -3.66
C GLY A 59 -4.13 11.23 -4.02
N THR A 60 -4.20 11.46 -5.33
CA THR A 60 -4.68 12.72 -5.92
C THR A 60 -6.09 12.53 -6.51
N ARG A 61 -6.48 13.38 -7.47
CA ARG A 61 -7.65 13.15 -8.36
C ARG A 61 -7.25 12.49 -9.70
N GLY A 62 -5.95 12.24 -9.88
CA GLY A 62 -5.39 11.66 -11.10
C GLY A 62 -4.82 10.27 -10.82
N ARG A 63 -4.37 9.60 -11.88
CA ARG A 63 -3.85 8.22 -11.81
C ARG A 63 -2.66 8.11 -10.85
N ASN A 64 -2.86 7.39 -9.76
CA ASN A 64 -1.88 7.10 -8.74
C ASN A 64 -1.38 5.67 -8.85
N ARG A 65 -0.09 5.49 -8.56
CA ARG A 65 0.55 4.19 -8.47
C ARG A 65 1.28 4.04 -7.15
N PHE A 66 0.79 3.13 -6.30
CA PHE A 66 1.41 2.81 -5.03
C PHE A 66 2.08 1.44 -5.11
N ILE A 67 3.36 1.36 -4.76
CA ILE A 67 4.17 0.16 -4.94
C ILE A 67 4.87 -0.19 -3.64
N TRP A 68 4.54 -1.35 -3.07
CA TRP A 68 5.34 -2.01 -2.04
C TRP A 68 6.29 -3.01 -2.70
N GLY A 69 7.60 -2.76 -2.56
CA GLY A 69 8.68 -3.60 -3.06
C GLY A 69 8.83 -4.92 -2.32
N ASN A 70 9.82 -5.73 -2.72
CA ASN A 70 9.94 -7.13 -2.28
C ASN A 70 10.18 -7.28 -0.77
N GLN A 71 10.69 -6.23 -0.12
CA GLN A 71 11.00 -6.19 1.31
C GLN A 71 10.37 -4.96 2.00
N ALA A 72 9.34 -4.36 1.38
CA ALA A 72 8.57 -3.30 2.01
C ALA A 72 7.48 -3.93 2.89
N GLY A 73 7.61 -3.77 4.21
CA GLY A 73 6.70 -4.33 5.21
C GLY A 73 6.09 -3.25 6.09
N ALA A 74 4.91 -3.53 6.65
CA ALA A 74 4.18 -2.69 7.58
C ALA A 74 3.76 -3.49 8.82
N ILE A 75 4.55 -3.48 9.89
CA ILE A 75 4.18 -4.18 11.13
C ILE A 75 3.34 -3.21 11.96
N THR A 76 2.02 -3.21 11.76
CA THR A 76 1.13 -2.31 12.48
C THR A 76 0.92 -2.77 13.92
N LYS A 77 1.89 -2.48 14.79
CA LYS A 77 1.64 -2.48 16.23
C LYS A 77 0.75 -1.27 16.54
N ARG A 78 -0.58 -1.46 16.50
CA ARG A 78 -1.65 -0.47 16.79
C ARG A 78 -1.92 0.62 15.71
N ALA A 79 -0.97 0.95 14.84
CA ALA A 79 -1.02 2.20 14.07
C ALA A 79 -1.82 2.21 12.75
N ASN A 80 -2.27 1.05 12.21
CA ASN A 80 -2.90 0.87 10.88
C ASN A 80 -2.11 1.49 9.71
N THR A 81 -1.96 0.75 8.60
CA THR A 81 -1.46 1.33 7.35
C THR A 81 -2.66 1.71 6.49
N VAL A 82 -2.71 2.93 5.97
CA VAL A 82 -3.83 3.42 5.17
C VAL A 82 -3.33 3.90 3.81
N VAL A 83 -3.88 3.33 2.74
CA VAL A 83 -3.72 3.84 1.38
C VAL A 83 -5.07 4.32 0.91
N ASN A 84 -5.17 5.62 0.66
CA ASN A 84 -6.35 6.25 0.11
C ASN A 84 -6.06 6.59 -1.35
N PHE A 85 -6.78 5.99 -2.27
CA PHE A 85 -6.59 6.19 -3.72
C PHE A 85 -6.94 7.63 -4.13
N GLY A 86 -7.90 8.24 -3.46
CA GLY A 86 -8.47 9.51 -3.90
C GLY A 86 -9.95 9.27 -4.15
N LYS A 87 -10.74 10.34 -4.26
CA LYS A 87 -12.14 10.21 -4.68
C LYS A 87 -12.22 10.72 -6.11
N ASP A 88 -12.00 9.83 -7.06
CA ASP A 88 -12.01 10.12 -8.50
C ASP A 88 -12.41 8.88 -9.32
N ASP A 89 -12.69 9.07 -10.61
CA ASP A 89 -13.04 8.02 -11.57
C ASP A 89 -11.83 7.58 -12.41
N VAL A 90 -10.62 7.76 -11.88
CA VAL A 90 -9.37 7.46 -12.56
C VAL A 90 -8.81 6.15 -12.02
N ARG A 91 -8.16 5.38 -12.91
CA ARG A 91 -7.57 4.10 -12.55
C ARG A 91 -6.36 4.29 -11.65
N ASP A 92 -6.49 3.91 -10.39
CA ASP A 92 -5.42 3.78 -9.42
C ASP A 92 -4.92 2.34 -9.30
N VAL A 93 -3.63 2.22 -8.93
CA VAL A 93 -2.93 0.94 -8.92
C VAL A 93 -2.15 0.76 -7.63
N LEU A 94 -2.50 -0.27 -6.87
CA LEU A 94 -1.69 -0.75 -5.75
C LEU A 94 -1.00 -2.06 -6.10
N VAL A 95 0.33 -2.10 -5.97
CA VAL A 95 1.14 -3.28 -6.28
C VAL A 95 1.94 -3.73 -5.08
N PHE A 96 1.78 -4.99 -4.70
CA PHE A 96 2.67 -5.69 -3.79
C PHE A 96 3.59 -6.59 -4.60
N ARG A 97 4.89 -6.31 -4.51
CA ARG A 97 5.94 -7.05 -5.25
C ARG A 97 6.63 -8.12 -4.41
N ASN A 98 6.26 -8.26 -3.12
CA ASN A 98 6.79 -9.34 -2.30
C ASN A 98 6.72 -10.67 -3.06
N THR A 99 7.77 -11.49 -2.94
CA THR A 99 7.91 -12.78 -3.62
C THR A 99 8.02 -13.93 -2.63
N THR A 100 7.89 -13.66 -1.32
CA THR A 100 7.92 -14.70 -0.29
C THR A 100 6.76 -15.67 -0.52
N PRO A 101 7.04 -16.96 -0.83
CA PRO A 101 6.02 -17.89 -1.36
C PRO A 101 4.91 -18.27 -0.37
N LYS A 102 5.14 -18.15 0.94
CA LYS A 102 4.24 -18.69 1.96
C LYS A 102 3.22 -17.70 2.52
N ASP A 103 3.40 -16.40 2.28
CA ASP A 103 2.48 -15.38 2.80
C ASP A 103 2.68 -14.02 2.05
N PRO A 104 1.66 -13.50 1.33
CA PRO A 104 1.76 -12.26 0.55
C PRO A 104 2.22 -11.06 1.37
N VAL A 105 1.85 -11.12 2.63
CA VAL A 105 1.76 -10.02 3.56
C VAL A 105 2.38 -10.43 4.89
N VAL A 106 3.42 -11.30 4.89
CA VAL A 106 4.14 -11.77 6.11
C VAL A 106 4.37 -10.65 7.11
N HIS A 107 4.83 -9.51 6.58
CA HIS A 107 5.21 -8.36 7.37
C HIS A 107 4.18 -7.23 7.30
N MET A 108 2.96 -7.49 6.85
CA MET A 108 1.87 -6.54 6.78
C MET A 108 0.74 -6.96 7.70
N GLN A 109 0.38 -6.06 8.59
CA GLN A 109 -0.80 -6.21 9.43
C GLN A 109 -1.68 -4.97 9.24
N ARG A 110 -3.00 -5.14 9.36
CA ARG A 110 -4.00 -4.06 9.36
C ARG A 110 -3.80 -3.01 8.26
N PHE A 111 -3.52 -3.45 7.05
CA PHE A 111 -3.44 -2.62 5.85
C PHE A 111 -4.86 -2.30 5.37
N ARG A 112 -5.18 -1.02 5.24
CA ARG A 112 -6.51 -0.53 4.90
C ARG A 112 -6.43 0.24 3.60
N ILE A 113 -7.22 -0.17 2.63
CA ILE A 113 -7.39 0.57 1.37
C ILE A 113 -8.69 1.36 1.48
N ARG A 114 -8.68 2.65 1.18
CA ARG A 114 -9.87 3.51 1.20
C ARG A 114 -10.14 4.06 -0.18
N ASN A 115 -11.43 4.29 -0.47
CA ASN A 115 -11.90 4.87 -1.71
C ASN A 115 -11.51 4.04 -2.94
N PHE A 116 -11.78 2.74 -2.92
CA PHE A 116 -11.46 1.86 -4.04
C PHE A 116 -12.57 1.91 -5.11
N GLY A 117 -12.29 2.50 -6.26
CA GLY A 117 -13.24 2.69 -7.35
C GLY A 117 -13.29 1.54 -8.37
N SER A 118 -14.23 1.63 -9.30
CA SER A 118 -14.53 0.60 -10.30
C SER A 118 -13.43 0.33 -11.32
N LYS A 119 -12.58 1.34 -11.58
CA LYS A 119 -11.45 1.21 -12.50
C LYS A 119 -10.17 0.76 -11.82
N ASP A 120 -10.16 0.67 -10.49
CA ASP A 120 -8.97 0.43 -9.70
C ASP A 120 -8.62 -1.05 -9.64
N PHE A 121 -7.34 -1.31 -9.42
CA PHE A 121 -6.90 -2.68 -9.18
C PHE A 121 -5.75 -2.79 -8.19
N LEU A 122 -5.78 -3.90 -7.47
CA LEU A 122 -4.75 -4.36 -6.57
C LEU A 122 -4.03 -5.54 -7.22
N ARG A 123 -2.70 -5.49 -7.30
CA ARG A 123 -1.89 -6.60 -7.81
C ARG A 123 -1.04 -7.21 -6.70
N LEU A 124 -1.36 -8.45 -6.34
CA LEU A 124 -0.63 -9.27 -5.36
C LEU A 124 0.27 -10.24 -6.13
N ARG A 125 1.50 -9.80 -6.44
CA ARG A 125 2.38 -10.55 -7.37
C ARG A 125 2.79 -11.93 -6.85
N ASN A 126 2.99 -12.08 -5.54
CA ASN A 126 3.28 -13.38 -4.94
C ASN A 126 2.14 -14.40 -5.11
N LEU A 127 0.89 -13.93 -5.26
CA LEU A 127 -0.28 -14.79 -5.48
C LEU A 127 -0.63 -14.93 -6.96
N GLY A 128 0.08 -14.25 -7.86
CA GLY A 128 -0.35 -14.10 -9.25
C GLY A 128 -1.71 -13.38 -9.40
N LEU A 129 -2.22 -12.77 -8.33
CA LEU A 129 -3.60 -12.28 -8.27
C LEU A 129 -3.70 -10.80 -8.65
N THR A 130 -4.71 -10.48 -9.46
CA THR A 130 -5.16 -9.11 -9.70
C THR A 130 -6.60 -9.00 -9.24
N VAL A 131 -6.87 -8.07 -8.32
CA VAL A 131 -8.16 -7.89 -7.66
C VAL A 131 -8.72 -6.54 -8.07
N ARG A 132 -9.96 -6.53 -8.57
CA ARG A 132 -10.77 -5.37 -8.93
C ARG A 132 -11.95 -5.25 -7.98
N GLN A 133 -12.74 -4.18 -8.09
CA GLN A 133 -13.88 -3.94 -7.19
C GLN A 133 -14.86 -5.12 -7.18
N ARG A 134 -15.18 -5.68 -8.35
CA ARG A 134 -16.07 -6.85 -8.50
C ARG A 134 -15.56 -8.13 -7.84
N ASP A 135 -14.26 -8.23 -7.57
CA ASP A 135 -13.65 -9.41 -6.96
C ASP A 135 -13.67 -9.32 -5.41
N LEU A 136 -14.00 -8.14 -4.88
CA LEU A 136 -14.10 -7.90 -3.44
C LEU A 136 -15.41 -8.47 -2.88
N ARG A 137 -15.35 -9.04 -1.67
CA ARG A 137 -16.55 -9.53 -0.97
C ARG A 137 -16.84 -8.67 0.24
N ARG A 138 -18.09 -8.20 0.37
CA ARG A 138 -18.54 -7.42 1.53
C ARG A 138 -18.62 -8.32 2.76
N MET A 139 -18.13 -7.80 3.89
CA MET A 139 -18.20 -8.43 5.20
C MET A 139 -19.36 -7.83 6.02
N ALA A 140 -19.76 -8.50 7.10
CA ALA A 140 -20.84 -8.07 7.98
C ALA A 140 -20.64 -6.65 8.58
N ASP A 141 -19.39 -6.25 8.79
CA ASP A 141 -19.03 -4.93 9.34
C ASP A 141 -18.88 -3.82 8.28
N GLY A 142 -19.31 -4.09 7.04
CA GLY A 142 -19.26 -3.14 5.94
C GLY A 142 -17.90 -2.98 5.26
N ARG A 143 -16.84 -3.61 5.75
CA ARG A 143 -15.55 -3.68 5.04
C ARG A 143 -15.61 -4.74 3.95
N TYR A 144 -14.61 -4.75 3.08
CA TYR A 144 -14.50 -5.67 1.97
C TYR A 144 -13.22 -6.50 2.08
N MET A 145 -13.36 -7.81 2.02
CA MET A 145 -12.24 -8.75 2.01
C MET A 145 -11.67 -8.92 0.60
N ILE A 146 -10.38 -9.20 0.54
CA ILE A 146 -9.63 -9.48 -0.68
C ILE A 146 -9.45 -10.99 -0.80
N PRO A 147 -9.82 -11.63 -1.93
CA PRO A 147 -9.65 -13.07 -2.10
C PRO A 147 -8.21 -13.51 -1.85
N GLY A 148 -8.03 -14.61 -1.10
CA GLY A 148 -6.71 -15.16 -0.79
C GLY A 148 -5.88 -14.34 0.23
N VAL A 149 -6.47 -13.33 0.89
CA VAL A 149 -5.82 -12.54 1.93
C VAL A 149 -6.63 -12.55 3.22
N ASP A 150 -5.96 -12.83 4.33
CA ASP A 150 -6.55 -12.75 5.67
C ASP A 150 -7.06 -11.32 5.98
N PRO A 151 -8.34 -11.13 6.36
CA PRO A 151 -8.90 -9.81 6.68
C PRO A 151 -8.22 -9.07 7.85
N SER A 152 -7.49 -9.76 8.73
CA SER A 152 -6.66 -9.14 9.77
C SER A 152 -5.44 -8.43 9.17
N LYS A 153 -4.99 -8.84 7.99
CA LYS A 153 -3.83 -8.30 7.28
C LYS A 153 -4.20 -7.19 6.32
N MET A 154 -5.23 -7.39 5.51
CA MET A 154 -5.64 -6.40 4.51
C MET A 154 -7.14 -6.39 4.25
N VAL A 155 -7.73 -5.20 4.18
CA VAL A 155 -9.12 -4.99 3.79
C VAL A 155 -9.29 -3.69 3.00
N VAL A 156 -10.35 -3.63 2.21
CA VAL A 156 -10.85 -2.38 1.61
C VAL A 156 -11.97 -1.85 2.53
N MET A 157 -11.88 -0.59 2.91
CA MET A 157 -12.79 0.03 3.90
C MET A 157 -14.06 0.59 3.27
N ASN A 158 -13.97 1.07 2.03
CA ASN A 158 -15.09 1.60 1.28
C ASN A 158 -14.76 1.54 -0.21
N ILE A 159 -15.80 1.26 -0.99
CA ILE A 159 -15.78 1.31 -2.45
C ILE A 159 -16.40 2.62 -2.92
N LEU A 160 -16.01 3.09 -4.10
CA LEU A 160 -16.66 4.20 -4.80
C LEU A 160 -17.40 3.61 -6.00
N ASP A 161 -18.64 4.04 -6.18
CA ASP A 161 -19.47 3.71 -7.35
C ASP A 161 -19.08 4.59 -8.54
#